data_AF-A0A7V9U994-F1
#
_entry.id   AF-A0A7V9U994-F1
#
_cell.length_a   1.000
_cell.length_b   1.000
_cell.length_c   1.000
_cell.angle_alpha   90.00
_cell.angle_beta   90.00
_cell.angle_gamma   90.00
#
_symmetry.space_group_name_H-M   'P 1'
#
loop_
_entity.id
_entity.type
_entity.pdbx_description
1 polymer ?
#
loop_
_entity_poly.entity_id
_entity_poly.type
_entity_poly.pdbx_seq_one_letter_code
_entity_poly.pdbx_strand_id
1 'polypeptide(L)'
;MRSLSTTWQGGQRRLLALLSVGLLCAATAVLVPSTTASAATSADGRIAFYGYQDGDADIYTINPDGTGETNLTNEDPGAETHADTDPSWSPDGTRIAYTVYTGLISNIWVMNADGTNKVVLTDTGNDGAPVWTPDGSQIAFVSYRDGNPEIFVMNADGSNQKQLTFTAYPPFAPANWDPVWSPDGSRIAFATNREGDGTDFDIYVMNSDGSGAVNLTQNAGSGQAGTTGDRAPAWSPDGSKIAFWTDRDVTGMCSNGCDREIYWMNPDGTGQQNLTSAPGADDYDPTFSPDGPQIAFTSNRSGDYALYSLDVSTVPQPAISGSNAAPLATDTTGSVADRATVSLVTSTYAQGADWQPLPRPRALACTVVGTAGPDVLYGNASADVLCGRAGGDSLRGHDGSDILRGNRGGDNLLAGRGSDRLFGGSGTDTLESDDGIGGNDRVVGGPGHDICLIDIGDVTRGCEEIRRV
;
A
#
# COMPACT_ATOMS: atom_id res chain seq x y z
N MET A 1 12.54 -55.13 35.89
CA MET A 1 13.18 -56.47 35.77
C MET A 1 12.25 -57.32 34.91
N ARG A 2 12.62 -58.04 33.85
CA ARG A 2 13.84 -58.17 33.01
C ARG A 2 13.32 -58.21 31.55
N SER A 3 13.72 -57.38 30.58
CA SER A 3 15.03 -57.14 29.94
C SER A 3 15.51 -58.25 28.98
N LEU A 4 15.63 -57.91 27.68
CA LEU A 4 16.57 -58.48 26.68
C LEU A 4 16.32 -59.97 26.26
N SER A 5 16.88 -60.55 25.18
CA SER A 5 17.38 -60.12 23.85
C SER A 5 17.79 -61.41 23.06
N THR A 6 18.23 -61.49 21.80
CA THR A 6 18.46 -60.56 20.65
C THR A 6 18.47 -61.37 19.34
N THR A 7 18.27 -60.75 18.17
CA THR A 7 18.83 -61.23 16.88
C THR A 7 19.43 -60.06 16.08
N TRP A 8 20.49 -60.33 15.32
CA TRP A 8 21.40 -59.35 14.68
C TRP A 8 22.01 -59.97 13.41
N GLN A 9 22.85 -59.20 12.71
CA GLN A 9 23.54 -59.54 11.43
C GLN A 9 22.61 -59.44 10.20
N GLY A 10 23.03 -58.86 9.06
CA GLY A 10 24.27 -58.11 8.81
C GLY A 10 24.56 -57.99 7.30
N GLY A 11 25.01 -56.81 6.83
CA GLY A 11 25.26 -56.62 5.38
C GLY A 11 25.70 -55.23 4.94
N GLN A 12 26.86 -54.74 5.38
CA GLN A 12 27.54 -53.61 4.70
C GLN A 12 28.68 -54.10 3.82
N ARG A 13 28.84 -53.47 2.64
CA ARG A 13 30.15 -53.21 2.04
C ARG A 13 30.23 -51.77 1.51
N ARG A 14 31.32 -51.11 1.88
CA ARG A 14 31.83 -49.84 1.31
C ARG A 14 32.88 -50.20 0.21
N LEU A 15 33.65 -49.33 -0.45
CA LEU A 15 34.11 -47.94 -0.22
C LEU A 15 34.74 -47.41 -1.56
N LEU A 16 35.22 -46.16 -1.57
CA LEU A 16 35.94 -45.41 -2.63
C LEU A 16 35.05 -44.95 -3.81
N ALA A 17 34.87 -43.67 -4.15
CA ALA A 17 35.55 -42.38 -3.91
C ALA A 17 36.63 -41.95 -4.94
N LEU A 18 36.42 -40.76 -5.49
CA LEU A 18 37.37 -39.91 -6.23
C LEU A 18 37.13 -38.46 -5.79
N LEU A 19 38.18 -37.63 -5.76
CA LEU A 19 38.10 -36.22 -5.35
C LEU A 19 37.93 -35.30 -6.57
N SER A 20 37.19 -34.21 -6.37
CA SER A 20 37.39 -32.94 -7.07
C SER A 20 37.14 -31.79 -6.09
N VAL A 21 38.07 -30.83 -6.01
CA VAL A 21 38.00 -29.67 -5.10
C VAL A 21 37.30 -28.51 -5.81
N GLY A 22 36.37 -27.82 -5.15
CA GLY A 22 35.68 -26.66 -5.70
C GLY A 22 35.01 -25.81 -4.62
N LEU A 23 35.61 -24.64 -4.35
CA LEU A 23 35.13 -23.43 -3.65
C LEU A 23 34.10 -23.52 -2.50
N LEU A 24 34.46 -22.86 -1.39
CA LEU A 24 33.53 -22.48 -0.32
C LEU A 24 32.84 -21.15 -0.70
N CYS A 25 31.53 -21.19 -0.93
CA CYS A 25 30.70 -19.98 -1.02
C CYS A 25 29.63 -20.03 0.07
N ALA A 26 29.76 -19.18 1.10
CA ALA A 26 28.68 -18.92 2.04
C ALA A 26 27.74 -17.88 1.40
N ALA A 27 26.63 -18.35 0.85
CA ALA A 27 25.57 -17.46 0.37
C ALA A 27 24.76 -16.97 1.58
N THR A 28 25.09 -15.78 2.08
CA THR A 28 24.16 -15.01 2.92
C THR A 28 23.01 -14.54 2.04
N ALA A 29 21.87 -15.21 2.14
CA ALA A 29 20.64 -14.70 1.55
C ALA A 29 20.24 -13.40 2.28
N VAL A 30 20.33 -12.27 1.58
CA VAL A 30 19.72 -11.02 2.02
C VAL A 30 18.26 -11.10 1.61
N LEU A 31 17.37 -11.16 2.60
CA LEU A 31 15.94 -10.97 2.38
C LEU A 31 15.71 -9.49 2.07
N VAL A 32 15.16 -9.21 0.89
CA VAL A 32 14.60 -7.89 0.56
C VAL A 32 13.15 -7.92 1.03
N PRO A 33 12.68 -6.93 1.82
CA PRO A 33 11.30 -6.93 2.31
C PRO A 33 10.32 -6.70 1.16
N SER A 34 9.33 -7.58 1.02
CA SER A 34 8.24 -7.45 0.03
C SER A 34 7.19 -6.44 0.51
N THR A 35 6.77 -5.52 -0.36
CA THR A 35 5.77 -4.48 -0.04
C THR A 35 4.35 -4.88 -0.47
N THR A 36 3.40 -4.61 0.43
CA THR A 36 1.98 -5.00 0.34
C THR A 36 1.08 -3.95 -0.35
N ALA A 37 -0.13 -4.36 -0.71
CA ALA A 37 -1.05 -3.69 -1.62
C ALA A 37 -2.54 -3.94 -1.26
N SER A 38 -3.54 -3.48 -2.03
CA SER A 38 -4.99 -3.51 -1.66
C SER A 38 -5.92 -4.29 -2.61
N ALA A 39 -7.02 -4.90 -2.12
CA ALA A 39 -7.88 -5.85 -2.86
C ALA A 39 -9.40 -5.79 -2.57
N ALA A 40 -10.22 -6.18 -3.57
CA ALA A 40 -11.69 -6.25 -3.52
C ALA A 40 -12.30 -7.39 -4.37
N THR A 41 -13.47 -7.90 -3.98
CA THR A 41 -14.17 -9.03 -4.63
C THR A 41 -15.29 -8.59 -5.60
N SER A 42 -15.47 -9.34 -6.70
CA SER A 42 -16.52 -9.13 -7.71
C SER A 42 -17.77 -10.01 -7.48
N ALA A 43 -18.83 -9.73 -8.25
CA ALA A 43 -20.04 -10.55 -8.30
C ALA A 43 -19.87 -11.96 -8.91
N ASP A 44 -18.81 -12.22 -9.67
CA ASP A 44 -18.46 -13.57 -10.17
C ASP A 44 -17.40 -14.28 -9.32
N GLY A 45 -17.03 -13.67 -8.18
CA GLY A 45 -16.06 -14.20 -7.23
C GLY A 45 -14.60 -13.91 -7.59
N ARG A 46 -14.28 -13.40 -8.79
CA ARG A 46 -12.92 -12.88 -9.07
C ARG A 46 -12.56 -11.75 -8.12
N ILE A 47 -11.27 -11.58 -7.92
CA ILE A 47 -10.72 -10.66 -6.93
C ILE A 47 -9.76 -9.73 -7.66
N ALA A 48 -9.92 -8.42 -7.47
CA ALA A 48 -8.96 -7.42 -7.92
C ALA A 48 -8.02 -7.11 -6.75
N PHE A 49 -6.76 -6.84 -7.04
CA PHE A 49 -5.76 -6.39 -6.06
C PHE A 49 -4.77 -5.44 -6.74
N TYR A 50 -3.94 -4.69 -6.02
CA TYR A 50 -2.76 -4.03 -6.60
C TYR A 50 -1.46 -4.76 -6.27
N GLY A 51 -0.34 -4.46 -6.94
CA GLY A 51 0.93 -5.14 -6.69
C GLY A 51 2.14 -4.51 -7.38
N TYR A 52 3.32 -4.68 -6.76
CA TYR A 52 4.59 -4.05 -7.17
C TYR A 52 5.53 -5.01 -7.91
N GLN A 53 5.07 -5.71 -8.95
CA GLN A 53 5.87 -6.80 -9.57
C GLN A 53 6.95 -6.30 -10.54
N ASP A 54 6.78 -5.11 -11.12
CA ASP A 54 7.61 -4.55 -12.20
C ASP A 54 8.21 -3.16 -11.93
N GLY A 55 7.83 -2.49 -10.83
CA GLY A 55 8.53 -1.32 -10.27
C GLY A 55 7.59 -0.28 -9.65
N ASP A 56 6.41 -0.15 -10.23
CA ASP A 56 5.27 0.67 -9.81
C ASP A 56 4.11 -0.21 -9.31
N ALA A 57 3.06 0.42 -8.77
CA ALA A 57 1.86 -0.32 -8.36
C ALA A 57 0.93 -0.51 -9.56
N ASP A 58 0.55 -1.75 -9.85
CA ASP A 58 -0.39 -2.10 -10.91
C ASP A 58 -1.63 -2.81 -10.34
N ILE A 59 -2.80 -2.66 -10.96
CA ILE A 59 -4.01 -3.45 -10.67
C ILE A 59 -3.95 -4.81 -11.36
N TYR A 60 -4.09 -5.86 -10.57
CA TYR A 60 -4.19 -7.27 -10.97
C TYR A 60 -5.60 -7.81 -10.69
N THR A 61 -5.95 -8.92 -11.34
CA THR A 61 -7.11 -9.76 -10.97
C THR A 61 -6.73 -11.23 -10.89
N ILE A 62 -7.38 -11.99 -10.01
CA ILE A 62 -7.12 -13.42 -9.74
C ILE A 62 -8.41 -14.15 -9.35
N ASN A 63 -8.44 -15.47 -9.53
CA ASN A 63 -9.53 -16.32 -9.03
C ASN A 63 -9.35 -16.64 -7.53
N PRO A 64 -10.42 -16.96 -6.78
CA PRO A 64 -10.33 -17.41 -5.38
C PRO A 64 -9.45 -18.63 -5.11
N ASP A 65 -9.12 -19.43 -6.12
CA ASP A 65 -8.23 -20.59 -6.02
C ASP A 65 -6.75 -20.28 -6.34
N GLY A 66 -6.41 -19.01 -6.58
CA GLY A 66 -5.06 -18.56 -6.93
C GLY A 66 -4.68 -18.76 -8.40
N THR A 67 -5.63 -19.15 -9.25
CA THR A 67 -5.38 -19.29 -10.70
C THR A 67 -5.78 -18.02 -11.45
N GLY A 68 -5.31 -17.89 -12.69
CA GLY A 68 -5.78 -16.84 -13.61
C GLY A 68 -5.28 -15.43 -13.31
N GLU A 69 -4.21 -15.27 -12.51
CA GLU A 69 -3.61 -13.98 -12.21
C GLU A 69 -3.30 -13.19 -13.49
N THR A 70 -3.83 -11.97 -13.58
CA THR A 70 -3.80 -11.11 -14.78
C THR A 70 -3.63 -9.65 -14.37
N ASN A 71 -2.50 -9.02 -14.73
CA ASN A 71 -2.28 -7.58 -14.65
C ASN A 71 -3.18 -6.84 -15.67
N LEU A 72 -3.80 -5.73 -15.26
CA LEU A 72 -4.74 -4.92 -16.04
C LEU A 72 -4.24 -3.52 -16.43
N THR A 73 -3.18 -2.99 -15.81
CA THR A 73 -2.79 -1.56 -15.89
C THR A 73 -1.36 -1.28 -16.35
N ASN A 74 -0.57 -2.32 -16.71
CA ASN A 74 0.84 -2.31 -17.14
C ASN A 74 1.24 -1.47 -18.38
N GLU A 75 0.76 -0.23 -18.48
CA GLU A 75 0.98 0.68 -19.60
C GLU A 75 2.25 1.55 -19.41
N ASP A 76 2.72 1.74 -18.16
CA ASP A 76 3.92 2.54 -17.80
C ASP A 76 5.00 1.76 -16.96
N PRO A 77 5.26 0.46 -17.20
CA PRO A 77 5.98 -0.42 -16.27
C PRO A 77 7.43 0.02 -15.95
N GLY A 78 7.70 0.16 -14.66
CA GLY A 78 8.95 0.69 -14.09
C GLY A 78 8.94 2.21 -13.88
N ALA A 79 7.80 2.88 -14.00
CA ALA A 79 7.68 4.31 -13.72
C ALA A 79 7.48 4.57 -12.22
N GLU A 80 8.55 4.60 -11.43
CA GLU A 80 8.55 4.74 -9.95
C GLU A 80 7.77 5.93 -9.35
N THR A 81 7.20 6.82 -10.17
CA THR A 81 6.28 7.88 -9.73
C THR A 81 4.81 7.61 -10.03
N HIS A 82 4.48 6.61 -10.84
CA HIS A 82 3.13 6.10 -11.03
C HIS A 82 2.79 5.06 -9.97
N ALA A 83 1.50 4.95 -9.65
CA ALA A 83 0.96 3.90 -8.81
C ALA A 83 -0.56 3.83 -8.98
N ASP A 84 -1.05 2.69 -9.46
CA ASP A 84 -2.47 2.36 -9.53
C ASP A 84 -2.85 1.55 -8.29
N THR A 85 -3.78 2.06 -7.48
CA THR A 85 -4.12 1.54 -6.15
C THR A 85 -5.62 1.47 -5.91
N ASP A 86 -6.02 0.91 -4.76
CA ASP A 86 -7.39 0.91 -4.24
C ASP A 86 -8.48 0.40 -5.22
N PRO A 87 -8.31 -0.80 -5.82
CA PRO A 87 -9.29 -1.32 -6.77
C PRO A 87 -10.61 -1.67 -6.10
N SER A 88 -11.71 -1.25 -6.70
CA SER A 88 -13.09 -1.47 -6.23
C SER A 88 -14.01 -1.90 -7.36
N TRP A 89 -14.63 -3.07 -7.22
CA TRP A 89 -15.53 -3.63 -8.23
C TRP A 89 -16.89 -2.92 -8.27
N SER A 90 -17.42 -2.73 -9.48
CA SER A 90 -18.85 -2.43 -9.62
C SER A 90 -19.70 -3.64 -9.19
N PRO A 91 -20.92 -3.46 -8.64
CA PRO A 91 -21.73 -4.55 -8.08
C PRO A 91 -22.18 -5.62 -9.08
N ASP A 92 -22.06 -5.34 -10.38
CA ASP A 92 -22.33 -6.26 -11.48
C ASP A 92 -21.07 -7.03 -11.96
N GLY A 93 -19.89 -6.74 -11.39
CA GLY A 93 -18.61 -7.32 -11.78
C GLY A 93 -18.11 -6.90 -13.17
N THR A 94 -18.70 -5.86 -13.80
CA THR A 94 -18.33 -5.46 -15.17
C THR A 94 -17.21 -4.42 -15.25
N ARG A 95 -16.96 -3.67 -14.17
CA ARG A 95 -15.99 -2.58 -14.10
C ARG A 95 -15.22 -2.58 -12.77
N ILE A 96 -14.05 -1.95 -12.79
CA ILE A 96 -13.22 -1.66 -11.62
C ILE A 96 -13.02 -0.14 -11.58
N ALA A 97 -13.30 0.49 -10.44
CA ALA A 97 -12.83 1.83 -10.11
C ALA A 97 -11.50 1.71 -9.34
N TYR A 98 -10.58 2.64 -9.53
CA TYR A 98 -9.25 2.58 -8.91
C TYR A 98 -8.64 3.98 -8.82
N THR A 99 -7.69 4.16 -7.90
CA THR A 99 -6.86 5.35 -7.77
C THR A 99 -5.70 5.26 -8.77
N VAL A 100 -5.38 6.35 -9.46
CA VAL A 100 -4.17 6.48 -10.30
C VAL A 100 -3.37 7.68 -9.82
N TYR A 101 -2.16 7.42 -9.29
CA TYR A 101 -1.21 8.45 -8.88
C TYR A 101 -0.18 8.72 -9.98
N THR A 102 0.14 9.99 -10.24
CA THR A 102 1.04 10.44 -11.32
C THR A 102 2.27 11.22 -10.83
N GLY A 103 2.77 10.89 -9.64
CA GLY A 103 3.93 11.57 -9.01
C GLY A 103 3.63 12.97 -8.49
N LEU A 104 2.38 13.41 -8.60
CA LEU A 104 1.97 14.82 -8.54
C LEU A 104 0.59 14.97 -7.89
N ILE A 105 -0.38 14.23 -8.44
CA ILE A 105 -1.78 14.16 -8.03
C ILE A 105 -2.24 12.70 -8.13
N SER A 106 -3.27 12.34 -7.37
CA SER A 106 -4.01 11.10 -7.52
C SER A 106 -5.42 11.41 -8.05
N ASN A 107 -5.95 10.55 -8.92
CA ASN A 107 -7.27 10.72 -9.54
C ASN A 107 -8.04 9.40 -9.52
N ILE A 108 -9.37 9.45 -9.54
CA ILE A 108 -10.19 8.24 -9.71
C ILE A 108 -10.33 7.92 -11.20
N TRP A 109 -10.06 6.68 -11.56
CA TRP A 109 -10.31 6.11 -12.88
C TRP A 109 -11.29 4.95 -12.79
N VAL A 110 -11.90 4.59 -13.93
CA VAL A 110 -12.68 3.37 -14.11
C VAL A 110 -12.23 2.65 -15.38
N MET A 111 -12.16 1.32 -15.31
CA MET A 111 -11.93 0.43 -16.46
C MET A 111 -12.93 -0.71 -16.47
N ASN A 112 -13.01 -1.45 -17.57
CA ASN A 112 -13.72 -2.72 -17.64
C ASN A 112 -13.02 -3.80 -16.79
N ALA A 113 -13.76 -4.85 -16.46
CA ALA A 113 -13.31 -6.09 -15.79
C ALA A 113 -12.22 -6.91 -16.53
N ASP A 114 -11.74 -6.43 -17.68
CA ASP A 114 -10.71 -7.00 -18.56
C ASP A 114 -9.55 -6.03 -18.83
N GLY A 115 -9.47 -4.91 -18.10
CA GLY A 115 -8.43 -3.88 -18.25
C GLY A 115 -8.65 -2.90 -19.40
N THR A 116 -9.68 -3.10 -20.24
CA THR A 116 -9.98 -2.23 -21.38
C THR A 116 -10.80 -1.00 -20.98
N ASN A 117 -10.85 0.01 -21.87
CA ASN A 117 -11.66 1.22 -21.71
C ASN A 117 -11.39 1.97 -20.37
N LYS A 118 -10.11 2.18 -20.05
CA LYS A 118 -9.66 3.06 -18.97
C LYS A 118 -10.17 4.50 -19.20
N VAL A 119 -10.83 5.09 -18.21
CA VAL A 119 -11.45 6.42 -18.26
C VAL A 119 -11.20 7.17 -16.95
N VAL A 120 -10.64 8.37 -17.04
CA VAL A 120 -10.54 9.36 -15.95
C VAL A 120 -11.94 9.78 -15.50
N LEU A 121 -12.24 9.71 -14.19
CA LEU A 121 -13.47 10.26 -13.60
C LEU A 121 -13.24 11.57 -12.83
N THR A 122 -12.02 11.82 -12.32
CA THR A 122 -11.68 13.07 -11.62
C THR A 122 -10.38 13.69 -12.14
N ASP A 123 -10.29 15.02 -12.06
CA ASP A 123 -9.16 15.83 -12.58
C ASP A 123 -8.74 16.96 -11.62
N THR A 124 -9.30 16.97 -10.40
CA THR A 124 -9.44 18.17 -9.57
C THR A 124 -9.23 17.89 -8.07
N GLY A 125 -8.09 17.29 -7.74
CA GLY A 125 -7.65 17.12 -6.36
C GLY A 125 -6.39 16.25 -6.24
N ASN A 126 -6.15 15.77 -5.02
CA ASN A 126 -5.66 14.41 -4.85
C ASN A 126 -6.89 13.62 -4.40
N ASP A 127 -7.37 12.70 -5.23
CA ASP A 127 -8.52 11.84 -4.97
C ASP A 127 -8.05 10.39 -4.83
N GLY A 128 -8.74 9.58 -4.02
CA GLY A 128 -8.38 8.17 -3.81
C GLY A 128 -9.45 7.37 -3.06
N ALA A 129 -9.18 6.09 -2.81
CA ALA A 129 -10.08 5.14 -2.14
C ALA A 129 -11.53 5.16 -2.69
N PRO A 130 -11.75 4.84 -3.98
CA PRO A 130 -13.07 4.81 -4.59
C PRO A 130 -13.87 3.58 -4.14
N VAL A 131 -15.16 3.75 -3.85
CA VAL A 131 -16.12 2.66 -3.56
C VAL A 131 -17.45 2.87 -4.27
N TRP A 132 -17.94 1.82 -4.92
CA TRP A 132 -19.24 1.83 -5.60
C TRP A 132 -20.42 1.78 -4.62
N THR A 133 -21.53 2.43 -4.97
CA THR A 133 -22.83 2.12 -4.35
C THR A 133 -23.28 0.70 -4.71
N PRO A 134 -24.06 0.00 -3.86
CA PRO A 134 -24.56 -1.36 -4.15
C PRO A 134 -25.45 -1.48 -5.41
N ASP A 135 -25.98 -0.37 -5.93
CA ASP A 135 -26.75 -0.33 -7.18
C ASP A 135 -25.90 0.03 -8.41
N GLY A 136 -24.60 0.35 -8.22
CA GLY A 136 -23.67 0.75 -9.27
C GLY A 136 -23.92 2.13 -9.90
N SER A 137 -24.82 2.94 -9.32
CA SER A 137 -25.18 4.26 -9.88
C SER A 137 -24.22 5.39 -9.51
N GLN A 138 -23.50 5.25 -8.38
CA GLN A 138 -22.57 6.25 -7.85
C GLN A 138 -21.27 5.62 -7.33
N ILE A 139 -20.26 6.47 -7.15
CA ILE A 139 -18.98 6.16 -6.50
C ILE A 139 -18.77 7.19 -5.38
N ALA A 140 -18.50 6.73 -4.16
CA ALA A 140 -17.93 7.57 -3.11
C ALA A 140 -16.40 7.47 -3.13
N PHE A 141 -15.69 8.52 -2.73
CA PHE A 141 -14.24 8.58 -2.75
C PHE A 141 -13.73 9.64 -1.75
N VAL A 142 -12.46 9.58 -1.38
CA VAL A 142 -11.80 10.60 -0.55
C VAL A 142 -11.15 11.64 -1.46
N SER A 143 -11.25 12.93 -1.11
CA SER A 143 -10.58 14.02 -1.81
C SER A 143 -9.90 15.00 -0.86
N TYR A 144 -8.72 15.49 -1.27
CA TYR A 144 -7.99 16.59 -0.62
C TYR A 144 -8.32 17.99 -1.18
N ARG A 145 -9.28 18.12 -2.10
CA ARG A 145 -9.40 19.34 -2.94
C ARG A 145 -9.63 20.64 -2.18
N ASP A 146 -10.23 20.58 -0.98
CA ASP A 146 -10.48 21.74 -0.10
C ASP A 146 -9.40 21.96 0.98
N GLY A 147 -8.36 21.10 1.02
CA GLY A 147 -7.17 21.27 1.88
C GLY A 147 -6.93 20.16 2.90
N ASN A 148 -7.92 19.29 3.12
CA ASN A 148 -7.87 18.13 4.02
C ASN A 148 -8.71 16.96 3.43
N PRO A 149 -8.55 15.71 3.91
CA PRO A 149 -9.32 14.57 3.39
C PRO A 149 -10.80 14.65 3.78
N GLU A 150 -11.66 14.78 2.78
CA GLU A 150 -13.12 14.79 2.92
C GLU A 150 -13.75 13.76 1.97
N ILE A 151 -14.90 13.21 2.34
CA ILE A 151 -15.62 12.22 1.53
C ILE A 151 -16.51 12.94 0.53
N PHE A 152 -16.38 12.54 -0.73
CA PHE A 152 -17.19 12.98 -1.87
C PHE A 152 -18.00 11.81 -2.43
N VAL A 153 -19.05 12.13 -3.18
CA VAL A 153 -19.78 11.19 -4.04
C VAL A 153 -19.94 11.78 -5.43
N MET A 154 -19.91 10.92 -6.44
CA MET A 154 -20.15 11.26 -7.85
C MET A 154 -21.00 10.18 -8.52
N ASN A 155 -21.59 10.50 -9.67
CA ASN A 155 -22.21 9.50 -10.53
C ASN A 155 -21.15 8.51 -11.06
N ALA A 156 -21.59 7.32 -11.47
CA ALA A 156 -20.78 6.27 -12.11
C ALA A 156 -20.11 6.65 -13.46
N ASP A 157 -20.25 7.89 -13.90
CA ASP A 157 -19.64 8.51 -15.10
C ASP A 157 -18.75 9.72 -14.77
N GLY A 158 -18.44 9.95 -13.47
CA GLY A 158 -17.62 11.06 -12.99
C GLY A 158 -18.37 12.40 -12.81
N SER A 159 -19.62 12.50 -13.25
CA SER A 159 -20.42 13.72 -13.13
C SER A 159 -21.05 13.91 -11.74
N ASN A 160 -21.61 15.10 -11.48
CA ASN A 160 -22.28 15.47 -10.22
C ASN A 160 -21.43 15.28 -8.94
N GLN A 161 -20.11 15.49 -9.01
CA GLN A 161 -19.22 15.40 -7.85
C GLN A 161 -19.68 16.35 -6.72
N LYS A 162 -19.96 15.79 -5.54
CA LYS A 162 -20.57 16.47 -4.38
C LYS A 162 -19.86 16.04 -3.10
N GLN A 163 -19.42 17.01 -2.32
CA GLN A 163 -18.89 16.80 -0.97
C GLN A 163 -20.00 16.31 -0.01
N LEU A 164 -19.67 15.34 0.85
CA LEU A 164 -20.56 14.80 1.88
C LEU A 164 -20.12 15.20 3.30
N THR A 165 -18.83 15.10 3.61
CA THR A 165 -18.28 15.52 4.91
C THR A 165 -17.66 16.91 4.82
N PHE A 166 -17.76 17.67 5.92
CA PHE A 166 -17.22 19.01 6.04
C PHE A 166 -16.64 19.18 7.45
N THR A 167 -15.33 19.31 7.58
CA THR A 167 -14.64 19.56 8.86
C THR A 167 -13.98 20.93 8.87
N ALA A 168 -13.76 21.48 10.07
CA ALA A 168 -13.41 22.88 10.25
C ALA A 168 -11.91 23.08 10.54
N TYR A 169 -11.26 23.85 9.66
CA TYR A 169 -9.85 24.27 9.74
C TYR A 169 -9.77 25.70 10.31
N PRO A 170 -8.80 26.10 11.18
CA PRO A 170 -7.84 25.37 12.03
C PRO A 170 -8.37 25.18 13.50
N PRO A 171 -7.62 24.67 14.51
CA PRO A 171 -6.16 24.48 14.62
C PRO A 171 -5.61 23.17 14.08
N PHE A 172 -6.41 22.11 14.06
CA PHE A 172 -6.10 20.84 13.41
C PHE A 172 -7.00 20.70 12.18
N ALA A 173 -6.59 19.87 11.23
CA ALA A 173 -7.33 19.59 10.01
C ALA A 173 -7.75 18.11 10.05
N PRO A 174 -8.99 17.79 10.44
CA PRO A 174 -9.45 16.41 10.48
C PRO A 174 -9.44 15.79 9.09
N ALA A 175 -9.31 14.48 9.07
CA ALA A 175 -9.39 13.64 7.88
C ALA A 175 -10.58 12.70 7.99
N ASN A 176 -11.22 12.42 6.87
CA ASN A 176 -12.29 11.45 6.71
C ASN A 176 -11.80 10.45 5.66
N TRP A 177 -11.63 9.20 6.08
CA TRP A 177 -10.96 8.14 5.34
C TRP A 177 -11.85 6.90 5.24
N ASP A 178 -11.44 5.97 4.39
CA ASP A 178 -11.95 4.59 4.33
C ASP A 178 -13.50 4.51 4.21
N PRO A 179 -14.12 5.24 3.25
CA PRO A 179 -15.57 5.22 3.09
C PRO A 179 -16.05 3.86 2.56
N VAL A 180 -17.11 3.30 3.15
CA VAL A 180 -17.82 2.11 2.62
C VAL A 180 -19.33 2.27 2.73
N TRP A 181 -20.05 1.81 1.70
CA TRP A 181 -21.50 1.83 1.65
C TRP A 181 -22.12 0.68 2.47
N SER A 182 -23.24 0.93 3.13
CA SER A 182 -24.10 -0.14 3.64
C SER A 182 -24.74 -0.91 2.48
N PRO A 183 -25.07 -2.22 2.62
CA PRO A 183 -25.55 -3.05 1.50
C PRO A 183 -26.87 -2.59 0.86
N ASP A 184 -27.65 -1.78 1.58
CA ASP A 184 -28.89 -1.16 1.12
C ASP A 184 -28.69 0.24 0.48
N GLY A 185 -27.45 0.74 0.43
CA GLY A 185 -27.09 2.07 -0.07
C GLY A 185 -27.61 3.24 0.78
N SER A 186 -28.19 3.00 1.96
CA SER A 186 -28.79 4.07 2.77
C SER A 186 -27.79 4.89 3.58
N ARG A 187 -26.62 4.30 3.89
CA ARG A 187 -25.61 4.85 4.80
C ARG A 187 -24.19 4.63 4.28
N ILE A 188 -23.27 5.42 4.80
CA ILE A 188 -21.82 5.29 4.59
C ILE A 188 -21.16 5.16 5.96
N ALA A 189 -20.32 4.14 6.15
CA ALA A 189 -19.38 4.06 7.27
C ALA A 189 -18.01 4.61 6.84
N PHE A 190 -17.27 5.21 7.76
CA PHE A 190 -15.95 5.81 7.47
C PHE A 190 -15.16 6.05 8.76
N ALA A 191 -13.83 6.14 8.64
CA ALA A 191 -12.93 6.47 9.75
C ALA A 191 -12.63 7.97 9.80
N THR A 192 -12.56 8.58 10.99
CA THR A 192 -12.15 9.99 11.12
C THR A 192 -11.61 10.37 12.52
N ASN A 193 -10.63 11.28 12.53
CA ASN A 193 -9.98 11.87 13.71
C ASN A 193 -10.53 13.27 14.06
N ARG A 194 -11.83 13.51 13.81
CA ARG A 194 -12.49 14.81 14.12
C ARG A 194 -12.84 15.03 15.59
N GLU A 195 -12.76 14.00 16.41
CA GLU A 195 -12.87 14.03 17.87
C GLU A 195 -11.53 13.63 18.49
N GLY A 196 -11.34 13.81 19.80
CA GLY A 196 -10.07 13.53 20.48
C GLY A 196 -9.00 14.62 20.30
N ASP A 197 -7.74 14.21 20.15
CA ASP A 197 -6.58 15.11 19.98
C ASP A 197 -6.16 15.33 18.52
N GLY A 198 -6.86 14.70 17.58
CA GLY A 198 -6.56 14.74 16.14
C GLY A 198 -5.56 13.67 15.66
N THR A 199 -5.13 12.74 16.52
CA THR A 199 -4.29 11.59 16.12
C THR A 199 -5.04 10.25 16.09
N ASP A 200 -5.97 10.05 17.03
CA ASP A 200 -6.81 8.85 17.13
C ASP A 200 -7.98 8.88 16.14
N PHE A 201 -8.40 7.72 15.61
CA PHE A 201 -9.50 7.58 14.65
C PHE A 201 -10.67 6.79 15.25
N ASP A 202 -11.89 7.25 14.98
CA ASP A 202 -13.14 6.55 15.31
C ASP A 202 -13.89 6.18 14.02
N ILE A 203 -14.64 5.07 14.05
CA ILE A 203 -15.61 4.73 12.99
C ILE A 203 -16.91 5.49 13.22
N TYR A 204 -17.33 6.22 12.20
CA TYR A 204 -18.64 6.87 12.12
C TYR A 204 -19.51 6.23 11.06
N VAL A 205 -20.81 6.42 11.20
CA VAL A 205 -21.79 6.18 10.14
C VAL A 205 -22.62 7.44 9.90
N MET A 206 -22.85 7.79 8.64
CA MET A 206 -23.74 8.87 8.18
C MET A 206 -24.76 8.35 7.17
N ASN A 207 -25.80 9.14 6.90
CA ASN A 207 -26.73 8.91 5.80
C ASN A 207 -26.03 9.13 4.45
N SER A 208 -26.52 8.50 3.38
CA SER A 208 -26.01 8.64 2.00
C SER A 208 -25.97 10.07 1.45
N ASP A 209 -26.73 11.01 2.03
CA ASP A 209 -26.71 12.42 1.65
C ASP A 209 -25.65 13.26 2.41
N GLY A 210 -24.89 12.66 3.32
CA GLY A 210 -23.90 13.30 4.19
C GLY A 210 -24.46 13.77 5.54
N SER A 211 -25.77 13.63 5.79
CA SER A 211 -26.39 14.05 7.04
C SER A 211 -26.28 13.00 8.16
N GLY A 212 -26.46 13.45 9.42
CA GLY A 212 -26.67 12.53 10.54
C GLY A 212 -25.48 11.64 10.90
N ALA A 213 -24.24 12.12 10.74
CA ALA A 213 -23.04 11.41 11.18
C ALA A 213 -23.05 11.13 12.70
N VAL A 214 -22.80 9.89 13.10
CA VAL A 214 -22.74 9.43 14.51
C VAL A 214 -21.46 8.63 14.73
N ASN A 215 -20.74 8.93 15.82
CA ASN A 215 -19.58 8.17 16.29
C ASN A 215 -20.06 6.82 16.86
N LEU A 216 -19.63 5.70 16.27
CA LEU A 216 -20.08 4.36 16.68
C LEU A 216 -19.12 3.68 17.66
N THR A 217 -17.82 3.91 17.50
CA THR A 217 -16.78 3.27 18.30
C THR A 217 -16.58 3.97 19.63
N GLN A 218 -16.53 5.31 19.60
CA GLN A 218 -16.40 6.20 20.76
C GLN A 218 -15.20 5.83 21.65
N ASN A 219 -14.04 5.62 21.03
CA ASN A 219 -12.82 5.35 21.77
C ASN A 219 -12.54 6.51 22.73
N ALA A 220 -12.49 6.20 24.03
CA ALA A 220 -11.85 7.07 25.00
C ALA A 220 -10.34 6.98 24.72
N GLY A 221 -9.91 7.74 23.71
CA GLY A 221 -8.66 7.52 22.97
C GLY A 221 -7.45 7.27 23.86
N SER A 222 -6.55 6.40 23.37
CA SER A 222 -5.58 5.66 24.21
C SER A 222 -4.73 6.54 25.14
N GLY A 223 -4.58 7.82 24.81
CA GLY A 223 -3.68 8.77 25.45
C GLY A 223 -2.21 8.50 25.14
N GLN A 224 -1.93 7.57 24.22
CA GLN A 224 -0.59 7.15 23.82
C GLN A 224 -0.31 7.62 22.39
N ALA A 225 0.57 8.61 22.27
CA ALA A 225 1.06 9.06 20.96
C ALA A 225 1.69 7.89 20.20
N GLY A 226 1.04 7.47 19.11
CA GLY A 226 1.45 6.34 18.29
C GLY A 226 0.35 5.31 17.98
N THR A 227 -0.77 5.30 18.71
CA THR A 227 -1.97 4.57 18.28
C THR A 227 -2.62 5.27 17.09
N THR A 228 -3.33 4.51 16.25
CA THR A 228 -3.90 5.00 14.98
C THR A 228 -5.41 4.87 14.91
N GLY A 229 -6.03 4.22 15.90
CA GLY A 229 -7.47 4.16 16.09
C GLY A 229 -8.15 3.08 15.27
N ASP A 230 -9.45 3.23 15.10
CA ASP A 230 -10.28 2.31 14.34
C ASP A 230 -10.32 2.68 12.86
N ARG A 231 -10.08 1.70 11.99
CA ARG A 231 -9.83 1.90 10.56
C ARG A 231 -10.40 0.79 9.68
N ALA A 232 -10.46 1.08 8.36
CA ALA A 232 -11.01 0.22 7.32
C ALA A 232 -12.33 -0.50 7.72
N PRO A 233 -13.42 0.26 7.96
CA PRO A 233 -14.71 -0.33 8.25
C PRO A 233 -15.24 -1.12 7.04
N ALA A 234 -15.90 -2.25 7.28
CA ALA A 234 -16.54 -3.07 6.26
C ALA A 234 -17.90 -3.62 6.75
N TRP A 235 -18.92 -3.52 5.91
CA TRP A 235 -20.27 -4.03 6.24
C TRP A 235 -20.39 -5.53 5.96
N SER A 236 -21.14 -6.26 6.79
CA SER A 236 -21.61 -7.59 6.43
C SER A 236 -22.66 -7.51 5.30
N PRO A 237 -22.82 -8.54 4.44
CA PRO A 237 -23.75 -8.48 3.29
C PRO A 237 -25.23 -8.32 3.67
N ASP A 238 -25.61 -8.73 4.89
CA ASP A 238 -26.94 -8.54 5.45
C ASP A 238 -27.14 -7.19 6.16
N GLY A 239 -26.07 -6.38 6.26
CA GLY A 239 -26.04 -5.10 6.95
C GLY A 239 -26.18 -5.18 8.47
N SER A 240 -26.07 -6.37 9.09
CA SER A 240 -26.24 -6.56 10.54
C SER A 240 -24.98 -6.34 11.37
N LYS A 241 -23.80 -6.22 10.72
CA LYS A 241 -22.49 -5.97 11.34
C LYS A 241 -21.67 -4.97 10.54
N ILE A 242 -20.75 -4.32 11.25
CA ILE A 242 -19.60 -3.60 10.71
C ILE A 242 -18.35 -4.22 11.35
N ALA A 243 -17.42 -4.73 10.54
CA ALA A 243 -16.07 -5.09 10.97
C ALA A 243 -15.12 -3.90 10.76
N PHE A 244 -14.01 -3.86 11.49
CA PHE A 244 -12.95 -2.85 11.39
C PHE A 244 -11.68 -3.38 12.07
N TRP A 245 -10.51 -2.79 11.83
CA TRP A 245 -9.30 -3.06 12.61
C TRP A 245 -8.99 -1.93 13.60
N THR A 246 -8.26 -2.23 14.66
CA THR A 246 -8.03 -1.30 15.79
C THR A 246 -6.76 -1.63 16.58
N ASP A 247 -6.11 -0.61 17.17
CA ASP A 247 -5.03 -0.74 18.17
C ASP A 247 -5.46 -0.41 19.62
N ARG A 248 -6.77 -0.46 19.91
CA ARG A 248 -7.36 -0.11 21.22
C ARG A 248 -6.89 -0.93 22.43
N ASP A 249 -6.51 -2.19 22.23
CA ASP A 249 -6.14 -3.12 23.32
C ASP A 249 -4.64 -3.02 23.70
N VAL A 250 -3.88 -2.17 23.00
CA VAL A 250 -2.42 -2.00 23.18
C VAL A 250 -2.08 -1.29 24.49
N THR A 251 -1.27 -1.94 25.33
CA THR A 251 -0.77 -1.36 26.59
C THR A 251 0.72 -0.98 26.53
N GLY A 252 1.10 -0.10 25.59
CA GLY A 252 2.45 0.47 25.53
C GLY A 252 2.82 1.13 24.20
N MET A 253 4.01 1.73 24.12
CA MET A 253 4.55 2.29 22.88
C MET A 253 4.81 1.19 21.85
N CYS A 254 4.12 1.22 20.71
CA CYS A 254 4.39 0.33 19.58
C CYS A 254 5.87 0.37 19.21
N SER A 255 6.55 -0.76 19.37
CA SER A 255 8.01 -0.86 19.17
C SER A 255 8.40 -1.94 18.16
N ASN A 256 7.54 -2.96 17.96
CA ASN A 256 7.61 -3.99 16.94
C ASN A 256 6.18 -4.53 16.76
N GLY A 257 5.41 -3.93 15.84
CA GLY A 257 3.95 -4.12 15.78
C GLY A 257 3.18 -3.28 16.79
N CYS A 258 1.87 -3.18 16.58
CA CYS A 258 0.88 -2.51 17.44
C CYS A 258 -0.25 -3.49 17.86
N ASP A 259 0.01 -4.81 17.90
CA ASP A 259 -0.98 -5.86 18.23
C ASP A 259 -2.39 -5.58 17.67
N ARG A 260 -2.49 -5.13 16.40
CA ARG A 260 -3.75 -4.71 15.79
C ARG A 260 -4.66 -5.90 15.56
N GLU A 261 -5.94 -5.74 15.88
CA GLU A 261 -6.89 -6.84 15.89
C GLU A 261 -8.18 -6.49 15.15
N ILE A 262 -8.82 -7.50 14.56
CA ILE A 262 -10.10 -7.34 13.86
C ILE A 262 -11.21 -7.35 14.90
N TYR A 263 -11.99 -6.28 14.93
CA TYR A 263 -13.22 -6.16 15.71
C TYR A 263 -14.45 -6.19 14.80
N TRP A 264 -15.60 -6.51 15.40
CA TRP A 264 -16.90 -6.20 14.79
C TRP A 264 -17.86 -5.54 15.80
N MET A 265 -18.88 -4.86 15.28
CA MET A 265 -19.94 -4.22 16.05
C MET A 265 -21.29 -4.27 15.32
N ASN A 266 -22.36 -3.95 16.03
CA ASN A 266 -23.66 -3.67 15.42
C ASN A 266 -23.65 -2.27 14.75
N PRO A 267 -24.48 -2.02 13.72
CA PRO A 267 -24.59 -0.72 13.03
C PRO A 267 -25.12 0.47 13.85
N ASP A 268 -25.25 0.31 15.17
CA ASP A 268 -25.59 1.34 16.17
C ASP A 268 -24.46 1.56 17.19
N GLY A 269 -23.27 0.98 16.95
CA GLY A 269 -22.10 1.05 17.83
C GLY A 269 -22.12 0.05 19.00
N THR A 270 -23.22 -0.68 19.21
CA THR A 270 -23.33 -1.66 20.30
C THR A 270 -22.70 -3.01 19.97
N GLY A 271 -22.42 -3.81 20.99
CA GLY A 271 -21.94 -5.19 20.80
C GLY A 271 -20.56 -5.30 20.14
N GLN A 272 -19.70 -4.31 20.37
CA GLN A 272 -18.29 -4.33 19.93
C GLN A 272 -17.59 -5.56 20.54
N GLN A 273 -16.91 -6.35 19.70
CA GLN A 273 -16.26 -7.60 20.09
C GLN A 273 -15.02 -7.85 19.22
N ASN A 274 -13.92 -8.23 19.87
CA ASN A 274 -12.70 -8.71 19.21
C ASN A 274 -12.96 -10.08 18.55
N LEU A 275 -12.48 -10.26 17.32
CA LEU A 275 -12.63 -11.47 16.51
C LEU A 275 -11.30 -12.23 16.34
N THR A 276 -10.17 -11.54 16.43
CA THR A 276 -8.85 -12.16 16.40
C THR A 276 -8.16 -12.07 17.76
N SER A 277 -6.98 -12.68 17.88
CA SER A 277 -6.07 -12.50 19.01
C SER A 277 -4.77 -13.20 18.67
N ALA A 278 -3.72 -12.43 18.36
CA ALA A 278 -2.43 -12.95 17.93
C ALA A 278 -1.30 -12.06 18.49
N PRO A 279 -0.86 -12.28 19.75
CA PRO A 279 0.10 -11.38 20.40
C PRO A 279 1.42 -11.25 19.63
N GLY A 280 1.85 -10.01 19.38
CA GLY A 280 3.00 -9.69 18.53
C GLY A 280 2.68 -9.65 17.03
N ALA A 281 1.41 -9.67 16.63
CA ALA A 281 0.98 -9.61 15.24
C ALA A 281 -0.10 -8.54 15.02
N ASP A 282 -0.06 -7.91 13.85
CA ASP A 282 -1.05 -6.94 13.40
C ASP A 282 -1.95 -7.57 12.33
N ASP A 283 -3.26 -7.40 12.51
CA ASP A 283 -4.32 -7.76 11.57
C ASP A 283 -4.96 -6.51 10.96
N TYR A 284 -5.14 -6.49 9.64
CA TYR A 284 -5.67 -5.33 8.90
C TYR A 284 -6.81 -5.69 7.93
N ASP A 285 -7.55 -4.65 7.56
CA ASP A 285 -8.48 -4.56 6.45
C ASP A 285 -9.45 -5.74 6.31
N PRO A 286 -10.35 -5.91 7.29
CA PRO A 286 -11.33 -6.97 7.26
C PRO A 286 -12.35 -6.72 6.15
N THR A 287 -12.59 -7.72 5.30
CA THR A 287 -13.65 -7.69 4.29
C THR A 287 -14.53 -8.93 4.38
N PHE A 288 -15.84 -8.76 4.27
CA PHE A 288 -16.78 -9.88 4.34
C PHE A 288 -16.88 -10.60 3.00
N SER A 289 -16.87 -11.94 3.07
CA SER A 289 -17.34 -12.81 1.99
C SER A 289 -18.76 -12.41 1.52
N PRO A 290 -19.07 -12.42 0.20
CA PRO A 290 -20.40 -12.03 -0.29
C PRO A 290 -21.56 -12.91 0.18
N ASP A 291 -21.31 -14.17 0.58
CA ASP A 291 -22.29 -15.06 1.19
C ASP A 291 -22.37 -14.91 2.73
N GLY A 292 -21.39 -14.23 3.35
CA GLY A 292 -21.47 -13.68 4.71
C GLY A 292 -20.73 -14.39 5.86
N PRO A 293 -20.49 -15.72 5.88
CA PRO A 293 -19.98 -16.39 7.09
C PRO A 293 -18.47 -16.23 7.31
N GLN A 294 -17.73 -15.70 6.34
CA GLN A 294 -16.27 -15.49 6.44
C GLN A 294 -15.91 -14.00 6.38
N ILE A 295 -14.89 -13.63 7.15
CA ILE A 295 -14.11 -12.39 6.97
C ILE A 295 -12.72 -12.78 6.48
N ALA A 296 -12.25 -12.14 5.41
CA ALA A 296 -10.86 -12.17 4.96
C ALA A 296 -10.12 -10.93 5.49
N PHE A 297 -8.84 -11.07 5.85
CA PHE A 297 -8.01 -10.00 6.43
C PHE A 297 -6.52 -10.30 6.21
N THR A 298 -5.66 -9.28 6.22
CA THR A 298 -4.20 -9.45 6.18
C THR A 298 -3.63 -9.57 7.59
N SER A 299 -2.58 -10.39 7.77
CA SER A 299 -1.90 -10.54 9.07
C SER A 299 -0.43 -10.94 8.93
N ASN A 300 0.45 -10.39 9.77
CA ASN A 300 1.87 -10.76 9.84
C ASN A 300 2.17 -11.91 10.83
N ARG A 301 1.15 -12.59 11.39
CA ARG A 301 1.30 -13.69 12.37
C ARG A 301 2.16 -14.88 11.90
N SER A 302 2.45 -14.96 10.60
CA SER A 302 3.36 -15.91 9.95
C SER A 302 4.85 -15.52 10.01
N GLY A 303 5.17 -14.29 10.40
CA GLY A 303 6.49 -13.64 10.27
C GLY A 303 6.47 -12.55 9.20
N ASP A 304 5.87 -12.85 8.05
CA ASP A 304 5.55 -11.92 6.96
C ASP A 304 4.04 -11.76 6.81
N TYR A 305 3.59 -10.64 6.22
CA TYR A 305 2.17 -10.39 5.94
C TYR A 305 1.60 -11.37 4.91
N ALA A 306 0.50 -12.03 5.27
CA ALA A 306 -0.25 -12.95 4.41
C ALA A 306 -1.76 -12.82 4.62
N LEU A 307 -2.54 -13.39 3.71
CA LEU A 307 -4.01 -13.43 3.80
C LEU A 307 -4.48 -14.55 4.74
N TYR A 308 -5.42 -14.21 5.62
CA TYR A 308 -6.12 -15.13 6.50
C TYR A 308 -7.64 -15.03 6.33
N SER A 309 -8.35 -16.08 6.73
CA SER A 309 -9.81 -16.05 6.86
C SER A 309 -10.28 -16.53 8.23
N LEU A 310 -11.39 -15.95 8.68
CA LEU A 310 -12.10 -16.32 9.90
C LEU A 310 -13.56 -16.65 9.58
N ASP A 311 -14.00 -17.86 9.93
CA ASP A 311 -15.41 -18.24 9.91
C ASP A 311 -16.14 -17.66 11.14
N VAL A 312 -16.80 -16.51 10.94
CA VAL A 312 -17.55 -15.80 11.98
C VAL A 312 -18.86 -16.48 12.35
N SER A 313 -19.32 -17.50 11.60
CA SER A 313 -20.44 -18.36 12.05
C SER A 313 -20.06 -19.23 13.25
N THR A 314 -18.77 -19.46 13.47
CA THR A 314 -18.25 -20.27 14.60
C THR A 314 -17.91 -19.45 15.86
N VAL A 315 -17.90 -18.12 15.78
CA VAL A 315 -17.48 -17.22 16.86
C VAL A 315 -18.47 -17.28 18.04
N PRO A 316 -18.05 -17.73 19.25
CA PRO A 316 -18.97 -17.89 20.37
C PRO A 316 -19.53 -16.56 20.87
N GLN A 317 -20.85 -16.39 20.74
CA GLN A 317 -21.61 -15.27 21.31
C GLN A 317 -21.93 -15.54 22.80
N PRO A 318 -21.36 -14.81 23.78
CA PRO A 318 -20.08 -14.10 23.79
C PRO A 318 -19.06 -14.77 24.74
N ALA A 319 -17.86 -15.13 24.28
CA ALA A 319 -16.77 -15.62 25.15
C ALA A 319 -15.36 -15.24 24.66
N ILE A 320 -14.48 -14.95 25.61
CA ILE A 320 -13.07 -14.59 25.38
C ILE A 320 -12.19 -15.84 25.17
N SER A 321 -11.13 -15.68 24.38
CA SER A 321 -10.02 -16.60 24.08
C SER A 321 -10.34 -17.78 23.14
N GLY A 322 -9.61 -17.83 22.01
CA GLY A 322 -9.66 -18.91 21.02
C GLY A 322 -10.22 -18.48 19.66
N SER A 323 -9.43 -17.79 18.84
CA SER A 323 -9.78 -17.48 17.45
C SER A 323 -9.55 -18.68 16.53
N ASN A 324 -10.57 -19.10 15.76
CA ASN A 324 -10.49 -20.18 14.78
C ASN A 324 -9.95 -19.72 13.41
N ALA A 325 -9.05 -18.73 13.38
CA ALA A 325 -8.51 -18.18 12.14
C ALA A 325 -7.62 -19.21 11.41
N ALA A 326 -7.92 -19.48 10.14
CA ALA A 326 -7.21 -20.45 9.33
C ALA A 326 -6.37 -19.75 8.25
N PRO A 327 -5.13 -20.19 7.98
CA PRO A 327 -4.40 -19.77 6.81
C PRO A 327 -5.05 -20.36 5.56
N LEU A 328 -5.32 -19.54 4.54
CA LEU A 328 -5.85 -20.01 3.26
C LEU A 328 -4.81 -20.79 2.43
N ALA A 329 -3.52 -20.71 2.79
CA ALA A 329 -2.46 -21.53 2.20
C ALA A 329 -1.46 -22.02 3.27
N THR A 330 -1.14 -23.32 3.27
CA THR A 330 0.03 -23.91 3.97
C THR A 330 0.58 -25.06 3.14
N ASP A 331 1.73 -24.88 2.47
CA ASP A 331 2.45 -26.01 1.86
C ASP A 331 3.20 -26.79 2.94
N THR A 332 2.95 -28.10 3.00
CA THR A 332 3.66 -29.06 3.87
C THR A 332 4.43 -30.12 3.06
N THR A 333 4.56 -29.89 1.75
CA THR A 333 5.05 -30.83 0.74
C THR A 333 6.14 -30.21 -0.14
N GLY A 334 7.07 -29.49 0.49
CA GLY A 334 8.15 -28.70 -0.13
C GLY A 334 8.81 -29.34 -1.36
N SER A 335 8.24 -29.03 -2.53
CA SER A 335 8.68 -29.47 -3.86
C SER A 335 8.16 -28.57 -5.00
N VAL A 336 7.38 -27.53 -4.71
CA VAL A 336 6.85 -26.55 -5.67
C VAL A 336 6.89 -25.13 -5.07
N ALA A 337 8.07 -24.69 -4.62
CA ALA A 337 8.28 -23.39 -3.98
C ALA A 337 8.36 -22.21 -4.99
N ASP A 338 7.60 -22.29 -6.09
CA ASP A 338 7.44 -21.26 -7.12
C ASP A 338 6.08 -21.50 -7.81
N ARG A 339 5.25 -20.45 -7.92
CA ARG A 339 3.92 -20.40 -8.62
C ARG A 339 2.76 -21.21 -8.00
N ALA A 340 2.16 -20.68 -6.91
CA ALA A 340 0.72 -20.82 -6.59
C ALA A 340 0.30 -19.95 -5.38
N THR A 341 0.49 -18.63 -5.46
CA THR A 341 0.03 -17.68 -4.41
C THR A 341 -1.33 -17.10 -4.76
N VAL A 342 -2.34 -17.31 -3.91
CA VAL A 342 -3.59 -16.55 -3.97
C VAL A 342 -3.35 -15.14 -3.44
N SER A 343 -2.78 -14.26 -4.25
CA SER A 343 -2.50 -12.87 -3.87
C SER A 343 -3.78 -12.04 -3.81
N LEU A 344 -4.58 -12.21 -2.75
CA LEU A 344 -5.28 -11.06 -2.19
C LEU A 344 -4.26 -10.36 -1.28
N VAL A 345 -3.99 -9.12 -1.59
CA VAL A 345 -3.18 -8.24 -0.74
C VAL A 345 -4.12 -7.11 -0.33
N THR A 346 -4.32 -6.85 0.97
CA THR A 346 -5.14 -5.72 1.47
C THR A 346 -4.31 -4.59 2.12
N SER A 347 -4.82 -3.36 1.98
CA SER A 347 -4.19 -2.03 2.09
C SER A 347 -3.37 -1.66 3.34
N THR A 348 -2.06 -1.88 3.30
CA THR A 348 -1.15 -1.18 4.24
C THR A 348 -1.02 0.33 3.92
N TYR A 349 -1.88 1.17 4.52
CA TYR A 349 -1.65 2.62 4.61
C TYR A 349 -0.34 2.86 5.38
N ALA A 350 0.68 3.35 4.67
CA ALA A 350 2.03 3.50 5.21
C ALA A 350 2.12 4.67 6.22
N GLN A 351 1.89 4.36 7.50
CA GLN A 351 2.26 5.21 8.64
C GLN A 351 3.78 5.45 8.64
N GLY A 352 4.22 6.55 8.02
CA GLY A 352 5.64 6.84 7.80
C GLY A 352 5.93 8.02 6.86
N ALA A 353 4.95 8.51 6.11
CA ALA A 353 5.06 9.76 5.36
C ALA A 353 4.61 10.96 6.20
N ASP A 354 5.57 11.72 6.73
CA ASP A 354 5.36 13.07 7.26
C ASP A 354 4.86 13.99 6.14
N TRP A 355 3.54 14.07 5.93
CA TRP A 355 2.91 14.96 4.95
C TRP A 355 2.87 16.41 5.44
N GLN A 356 4.05 16.92 5.84
CA GLN A 356 4.33 18.35 5.96
C GLN A 356 4.09 19.00 4.58
N PRO A 357 3.23 20.03 4.45
CA PRO A 357 2.86 20.58 3.15
C PRO A 357 4.02 21.38 2.52
N LEU A 358 4.83 20.73 1.69
CA LEU A 358 5.80 21.42 0.85
C LEU A 358 5.07 22.30 -0.19
N PRO A 359 5.45 23.59 -0.34
CA PRO A 359 4.75 24.50 -1.24
C PRO A 359 4.91 24.07 -2.71
N ARG A 360 3.77 23.91 -3.41
CA ARG A 360 3.68 23.37 -4.78
C ARG A 360 4.66 24.01 -5.78
N PRO A 361 5.65 23.26 -6.31
CA PRO A 361 6.18 23.51 -7.64
C PRO A 361 5.21 22.95 -8.68
N ARG A 362 5.17 23.51 -9.89
CA ARG A 362 4.51 22.85 -11.02
C ARG A 362 5.34 21.65 -11.44
N ALA A 363 4.68 20.63 -11.99
CA ALA A 363 5.38 19.64 -12.80
C ALA A 363 6.06 20.33 -13.98
N LEU A 364 7.38 20.34 -13.99
CA LEU A 364 8.17 20.83 -15.10
C LEU A 364 8.39 19.66 -16.06
N ALA A 365 7.97 19.83 -17.31
CA ALA A 365 8.32 18.88 -18.37
C ALA A 365 9.83 18.92 -18.62
N CYS A 366 10.42 17.78 -19.00
CA CYS A 366 11.85 17.67 -19.27
C CYS A 366 12.33 18.70 -20.31
N THR A 367 13.27 19.57 -19.94
CA THR A 367 13.95 20.50 -20.86
C THR A 367 14.86 19.75 -21.83
N VAL A 368 15.49 18.67 -21.35
CA VAL A 368 16.42 17.81 -22.11
C VAL A 368 16.06 16.35 -21.87
N VAL A 369 16.00 15.55 -22.94
CA VAL A 369 15.48 14.16 -22.93
C VAL A 369 16.38 13.24 -23.75
N GLY A 370 16.77 12.10 -23.16
CA GLY A 370 17.52 11.02 -23.81
C GLY A 370 16.64 10.00 -24.54
N THR A 371 17.22 8.85 -24.85
CA THR A 371 16.62 7.82 -25.72
C THR A 371 16.18 6.57 -24.92
N ALA A 372 16.69 5.40 -25.27
CA ALA A 372 16.51 4.12 -24.59
C ALA A 372 17.82 3.29 -24.66
N GLY A 373 18.95 4.01 -24.71
CA GLY A 373 20.31 3.50 -24.57
C GLY A 373 21.23 4.64 -24.11
N PRO A 374 22.50 4.36 -23.79
CA PRO A 374 23.39 5.29 -23.10
C PRO A 374 23.54 6.67 -23.78
N ASP A 375 23.06 7.72 -23.10
CA ASP A 375 23.07 9.11 -23.55
C ASP A 375 23.89 10.04 -22.64
N VAL A 376 24.27 11.21 -23.16
CA VAL A 376 24.99 12.25 -22.40
C VAL A 376 24.24 13.58 -22.52
N LEU A 377 23.67 14.04 -21.40
CA LEU A 377 22.76 15.19 -21.33
C LEU A 377 23.39 16.33 -20.53
N TYR A 378 23.27 17.55 -21.04
CA TYR A 378 23.77 18.78 -20.42
C TYR A 378 22.65 19.81 -20.28
N GLY A 379 22.51 20.39 -19.10
CA GLY A 379 21.76 21.61 -18.84
C GLY A 379 22.61 22.86 -19.13
N ASN A 380 22.20 23.99 -18.56
CA ASN A 380 22.85 25.28 -18.78
C ASN A 380 23.02 26.11 -17.48
N ALA A 381 22.92 27.44 -17.56
CA ALA A 381 23.02 28.33 -16.40
C ALA A 381 21.61 28.77 -15.93
N SER A 382 20.67 27.82 -15.90
CA SER A 382 19.23 28.04 -15.65
C SER A 382 18.61 26.75 -15.12
N ALA A 383 17.57 26.87 -14.30
CA ALA A 383 16.82 25.74 -13.75
C ALA A 383 16.28 24.80 -14.85
N ASP A 384 16.93 23.65 -15.02
CA ASP A 384 16.67 22.68 -16.09
C ASP A 384 16.07 21.37 -15.55
N VAL A 385 15.46 20.60 -16.46
CA VAL A 385 14.98 19.23 -16.18
C VAL A 385 15.59 18.27 -17.19
N LEU A 386 16.49 17.41 -16.74
CA LEU A 386 17.20 16.40 -17.52
C LEU A 386 16.61 15.02 -17.25
N CYS A 387 16.26 14.30 -18.31
CA CYS A 387 15.62 12.99 -18.24
C CYS A 387 16.32 11.99 -19.18
N GLY A 388 17.17 11.11 -18.62
CA GLY A 388 17.91 10.08 -19.37
C GLY A 388 16.98 9.07 -20.04
N ARG A 389 16.27 8.31 -19.17
CA ARG A 389 15.21 7.31 -19.39
C ARG A 389 15.68 5.89 -19.15
N ALA A 390 16.23 5.23 -20.17
CA ALA A 390 16.72 3.87 -20.05
C ALA A 390 18.07 3.81 -20.74
N GLY A 391 19.12 3.43 -20.03
CA GLY A 391 20.47 3.59 -20.57
C GLY A 391 21.57 3.29 -19.56
N GLY A 392 22.56 4.15 -19.58
CA GLY A 392 23.75 4.12 -18.74
C GLY A 392 24.35 5.50 -18.84
N ASP A 393 23.57 6.46 -18.36
CA ASP A 393 23.54 7.82 -18.86
C ASP A 393 24.49 8.72 -18.08
N SER A 394 24.74 9.91 -18.61
CA SER A 394 25.53 10.95 -17.94
C SER A 394 24.81 12.28 -18.01
N LEU A 395 24.18 12.66 -16.91
CA LEU A 395 23.38 13.89 -16.76
C LEU A 395 24.17 14.94 -16.00
N ARG A 396 24.20 16.18 -16.51
CA ARG A 396 24.86 17.30 -15.85
C ARG A 396 24.02 18.58 -15.87
N GLY A 397 23.62 19.09 -14.71
CA GLY A 397 22.83 20.32 -14.59
C GLY A 397 23.61 21.57 -15.01
N HIS A 398 24.66 21.89 -14.24
CA HIS A 398 25.64 22.99 -14.33
C HIS A 398 25.51 24.10 -13.28
N ASP A 399 24.75 25.17 -13.53
CA ASP A 399 24.49 26.26 -12.57
C ASP A 399 22.98 26.56 -12.60
N GLY A 400 22.20 26.15 -11.60
CA GLY A 400 20.73 26.14 -11.73
C GLY A 400 19.94 25.92 -10.43
N SER A 401 18.87 25.14 -10.57
CA SER A 401 18.00 24.63 -9.50
C SER A 401 17.26 23.44 -10.10
N ASP A 402 18.04 22.40 -10.36
CA ASP A 402 17.81 21.48 -11.47
C ASP A 402 17.11 20.19 -11.04
N ILE A 403 16.56 19.47 -12.00
CA ILE A 403 15.94 18.16 -11.78
C ILE A 403 16.60 17.15 -12.73
N LEU A 404 17.46 16.30 -12.19
CA LEU A 404 18.16 15.25 -12.95
C LEU A 404 17.49 13.90 -12.67
N ARG A 405 17.12 13.18 -13.72
CA ARG A 405 16.50 11.84 -13.63
C ARG A 405 17.21 10.84 -14.55
N GLY A 406 17.90 9.84 -13.99
CA GLY A 406 18.46 8.71 -14.76
C GLY A 406 17.34 7.79 -15.27
N ASN A 407 16.51 7.36 -14.32
CA ASN A 407 15.34 6.48 -14.33
C ASN A 407 15.67 4.96 -14.41
N ARG A 408 16.41 4.46 -15.41
CA ARG A 408 16.72 3.02 -15.52
C ARG A 408 18.09 2.75 -16.14
N GLY A 409 19.07 2.40 -15.32
CA GLY A 409 20.36 1.97 -15.85
C GLY A 409 21.51 1.95 -14.85
N GLY A 410 22.55 2.69 -15.18
CA GLY A 410 23.79 2.77 -14.43
C GLY A 410 24.34 4.17 -14.64
N ASP A 411 23.64 5.12 -14.03
CA ASP A 411 23.59 6.51 -14.46
C ASP A 411 24.50 7.38 -13.58
N ASN A 412 25.02 8.43 -14.19
CA ASN A 412 25.97 9.36 -13.55
C ASN A 412 25.33 10.75 -13.55
N LEU A 413 24.81 11.16 -12.39
CA LEU A 413 24.10 12.42 -12.19
C LEU A 413 24.99 13.40 -11.43
N LEU A 414 25.44 14.45 -12.11
CA LEU A 414 26.19 15.55 -11.50
C LEU A 414 25.34 16.82 -11.52
N ALA A 415 24.87 17.27 -10.36
CA ALA A 415 24.03 18.47 -10.26
C ALA A 415 24.79 19.70 -10.79
N GLY A 416 25.90 20.04 -10.13
CA GLY A 416 26.51 21.34 -10.25
C GLY A 416 25.98 22.26 -9.14
N ARG A 417 25.87 23.56 -9.41
CA ARG A 417 25.55 24.53 -8.36
C ARG A 417 24.06 24.84 -8.32
N GLY A 418 23.44 24.76 -7.14
CA GLY A 418 22.12 25.34 -6.98
C GLY A 418 21.36 24.90 -5.74
N SER A 419 20.30 24.15 -5.99
CA SER A 419 19.37 23.58 -5.00
C SER A 419 18.53 22.57 -5.77
N ASP A 420 19.16 21.45 -6.02
CA ASP A 420 18.89 20.53 -7.12
C ASP A 420 18.24 19.24 -6.60
N ARG A 421 17.71 18.45 -7.53
CA ARG A 421 16.89 17.28 -7.24
C ARG A 421 17.31 16.13 -8.14
N LEU A 422 18.16 15.26 -7.60
CA LEU A 422 18.75 14.13 -8.31
C LEU A 422 17.92 12.87 -7.99
N PHE A 423 17.57 12.13 -9.04
CA PHE A 423 16.83 10.88 -8.99
C PHE A 423 17.57 9.86 -9.85
N GLY A 424 18.22 8.87 -9.23
CA GLY A 424 18.86 7.77 -9.93
C GLY A 424 17.80 6.92 -10.63
N GLY A 425 16.99 6.24 -9.82
CA GLY A 425 15.99 5.27 -10.25
C GLY A 425 16.52 3.85 -10.07
N SER A 426 16.32 3.01 -11.08
CA SER A 426 16.60 1.57 -10.97
C SER A 426 17.97 1.18 -11.56
N GLY A 427 18.88 0.71 -10.71
CA GLY A 427 20.12 0.05 -11.16
C GLY A 427 21.34 0.17 -10.25
N THR A 428 22.34 0.97 -10.64
CA THR A 428 23.59 1.18 -9.89
C THR A 428 24.17 2.55 -10.24
N ASP A 429 23.72 3.57 -9.53
CA ASP A 429 23.91 4.96 -9.93
C ASP A 429 24.99 5.69 -9.11
N THR A 430 25.55 6.75 -9.69
CA THR A 430 26.44 7.69 -8.99
C THR A 430 25.84 9.09 -9.04
N LEU A 431 25.52 9.64 -7.87
CA LEU A 431 24.83 10.91 -7.69
C LEU A 431 25.72 11.89 -6.92
N GLU A 432 26.00 13.04 -7.52
CA GLU A 432 26.96 14.04 -7.01
C GLU A 432 26.26 15.41 -6.90
N SER A 433 25.95 15.82 -5.67
CA SER A 433 25.48 17.18 -5.30
C SER A 433 26.58 18.03 -4.63
N ASP A 434 27.75 17.46 -4.33
CA ASP A 434 28.95 18.22 -3.93
C ASP A 434 29.38 19.18 -5.05
N ASP A 435 29.06 20.47 -4.89
CA ASP A 435 29.54 21.57 -5.72
C ASP A 435 30.62 22.44 -5.02
N GLY A 436 30.83 22.19 -3.73
CA GLY A 436 31.68 22.94 -2.82
C GLY A 436 31.16 24.35 -2.43
N ILE A 437 29.91 24.70 -2.76
CA ILE A 437 29.28 26.02 -2.50
C ILE A 437 27.83 25.92 -1.99
N GLY A 438 27.42 24.78 -1.43
CA GLY A 438 26.33 24.65 -0.45
C GLY A 438 24.93 25.07 -0.93
N GLY A 439 24.23 24.15 -1.58
CA GLY A 439 22.80 24.25 -1.86
C GLY A 439 21.90 23.78 -0.70
N ASN A 440 20.76 23.19 -1.05
CA ASN A 440 19.87 22.44 -0.15
C ASN A 440 19.31 21.27 -0.95
N ASP A 441 20.21 20.35 -1.31
CA ASP A 441 19.98 19.44 -2.41
C ASP A 441 19.23 18.19 -1.95
N ARG A 442 18.45 17.61 -2.85
CA ARG A 442 17.68 16.39 -2.58
C ARG A 442 18.12 15.27 -3.50
N VAL A 443 18.79 14.29 -2.92
CA VAL A 443 19.35 13.15 -3.64
C VAL A 443 18.54 11.89 -3.32
N VAL A 444 18.08 11.22 -4.35
CA VAL A 444 17.44 9.90 -4.26
C VAL A 444 18.18 9.00 -5.25
N GLY A 445 18.78 7.90 -4.82
CA GLY A 445 19.22 6.83 -5.73
C GLY A 445 17.97 6.11 -6.23
N GLY A 446 17.70 4.92 -5.73
CA GLY A 446 16.43 4.23 -5.93
C GLY A 446 16.54 2.73 -5.63
N PRO A 447 15.89 1.86 -6.42
CA PRO A 447 16.11 0.42 -6.40
C PRO A 447 17.46 0.05 -7.02
N GLY A 448 18.55 0.17 -6.25
CA GLY A 448 19.90 -0.07 -6.77
C GLY A 448 20.98 -0.49 -5.77
N HIS A 449 22.21 -0.03 -6.03
CA HIS A 449 23.31 0.00 -5.06
C HIS A 449 24.08 1.30 -5.28
N ASP A 450 23.51 2.39 -4.78
CA ASP A 450 23.81 3.71 -5.32
C ASP A 450 24.82 4.47 -4.46
N ILE A 451 25.69 5.24 -5.13
CA ILE A 451 26.79 5.97 -4.52
C ILE A 451 26.48 7.47 -4.57
N CYS A 452 26.14 8.03 -3.41
CA CYS A 452 25.72 9.42 -3.26
C CYS A 452 26.81 10.25 -2.58
N LEU A 453 27.36 11.24 -3.30
CA LEU A 453 28.33 12.24 -2.85
C LEU A 453 27.59 13.56 -2.61
N ILE A 454 27.48 13.99 -1.35
CA ILE A 454 26.55 15.08 -0.95
C ILE A 454 27.18 16.05 0.06
N ASP A 455 26.67 17.27 0.10
CA ASP A 455 27.13 18.34 0.98
C ASP A 455 26.59 18.19 2.42
N ILE A 456 27.20 18.90 3.39
CA ILE A 456 26.73 18.93 4.79
C ILE A 456 25.51 19.85 4.91
N GLY A 457 24.36 19.32 4.48
CA GLY A 457 23.03 19.94 4.53
C GLY A 457 21.96 19.10 3.83
N ASP A 458 22.38 18.31 2.84
CA ASP A 458 21.51 17.65 1.87
C ASP A 458 20.60 16.55 2.43
N VAL A 459 19.44 16.42 1.78
CA VAL A 459 18.44 15.40 2.09
C VAL A 459 18.59 14.22 1.12
N THR A 460 19.33 13.20 1.57
CA THR A 460 19.51 11.93 0.86
C THR A 460 18.55 10.83 1.33
N ARG A 461 18.06 9.99 0.42
CA ARG A 461 17.33 8.72 0.69
C ARG A 461 17.67 7.68 -0.39
N GLY A 462 17.60 6.39 -0.06
CA GLY A 462 17.80 5.31 -1.03
C GLY A 462 19.17 5.37 -1.72
N CYS A 463 20.24 5.40 -0.93
CA CYS A 463 21.61 5.20 -1.42
C CYS A 463 22.35 4.29 -0.43
N GLU A 464 23.01 3.26 -0.94
CA GLU A 464 23.73 2.24 -0.16
C GLU A 464 25.08 2.77 0.34
N GLU A 465 25.77 3.59 -0.47
CA GLU A 465 26.96 4.33 -0.07
C GLU A 465 26.69 5.85 -0.06
N ILE A 466 26.61 6.45 1.13
CA ILE A 466 26.53 7.90 1.29
C ILE A 466 27.87 8.43 1.80
N ARG A 467 28.49 9.34 1.05
CA ARG A 467 29.70 10.07 1.45
C ARG A 467 29.36 11.55 1.58
N ARG A 468 29.67 12.12 2.74
CA ARG A 468 29.52 13.55 3.06
C ARG A 468 30.92 14.17 3.15
N VAL A 469 31.08 15.37 2.59
CA VAL A 469 32.38 16.04 2.38
C VAL A 469 32.58 17.21 3.36
#